data_AF-A0AAV0T596-F1
#
_entry.id   AF-A0AAV0T596-F1
#
_cell.length_a   1.000
_cell.length_b   1.000
_cell.length_c   1.000
_cell.angle_alpha   90.00
_cell.angle_beta   90.00
_cell.angle_gamma   90.00
#
_symmetry.space_group_name_H-M   'P 1'
#
loop_
_entity.id
_entity.type
_entity.pdbx_description
1 polymer ?
#
loop_
_entity_poly.entity_id
_entity_poly.type
_entity_poly.pdbx_seq_one_letter_code
_entity_poly.pdbx_strand_id
1 'polypeptide(L)'
;MLVGLWRRTSPALSRGFTSAARKQTVTAAASANTNRFYYDRIKRKYPVTRKALTSELIDRATQYLEGRGLSRAQALRAISQHVMLVNYSEELMESKVSWFRDVGLCHDKINAIIMRHPNILGISIDKYEALVKWYLSHGVAHDKIPYLFSMFPQGVSYSVQENLDPKVDLLREIGCTDKHITSALTRSPQIFTLSVDRLRSKADYLVQLGVPRERLPHIVSSVPECLALTVSRLKETVDAMDEMFGAGAGLRALLCNCRIVMSNISVMRESFDFLISVGFTKERLEKNTRYIVRSVDRCLRPRVQYLNTKRVDVVSDITWILMPEVLFIEKYPDYAAFGTAMKAARKKK
;
A
#
# COMPACT_ATOMS: atom_id res chain seq x y z
N MET A 1 11.63 0.00 -51.27
CA MET A 1 11.89 1.03 -52.30
C MET A 1 10.58 1.79 -52.44
N LEU A 2 10.38 3.07 -52.10
CA LEU A 2 11.10 4.35 -52.30
C LEU A 2 10.70 5.25 -51.11
N VAL A 3 11.59 5.83 -50.28
CA VAL A 3 12.45 7.02 -50.47
C VAL A 3 11.67 8.25 -50.96
N GLY A 4 11.36 9.19 -50.05
CA GLY A 4 11.90 10.57 -50.06
C GLY A 4 10.87 11.55 -50.66
N LEU A 5 10.75 12.82 -50.31
CA LEU A 5 11.53 13.78 -49.54
C LEU A 5 10.56 14.91 -49.12
N TRP A 6 10.72 15.48 -47.93
CA TRP A 6 10.73 16.94 -47.77
C TRP A 6 11.78 17.28 -46.71
N ARG A 7 12.93 17.78 -47.19
CA ARG A 7 13.90 18.54 -46.41
C ARG A 7 13.43 20.00 -46.37
N ARG A 8 13.45 20.60 -45.19
CA ARG A 8 13.83 22.01 -45.03
C ARG A 8 14.78 22.14 -43.85
N THR A 9 15.84 22.90 -44.10
CA THR A 9 17.05 23.11 -43.33
C THR A 9 16.95 24.32 -42.39
N SER A 10 17.58 24.19 -41.22
CA SER A 10 18.38 25.20 -40.48
C SER A 10 17.64 26.33 -39.73
N PRO A 11 18.21 26.89 -38.62
CA PRO A 11 19.64 26.91 -38.29
C PRO A 11 20.07 26.45 -36.90
N ALA A 12 21.37 26.19 -36.84
CA ALA A 12 22.18 25.91 -35.67
C ALA A 12 22.09 27.03 -34.63
N LEU A 13 21.96 26.63 -33.36
CA LEU A 13 22.40 27.43 -32.22
C LEU A 13 23.43 26.60 -31.45
N SER A 14 24.70 26.92 -31.74
CA SER A 14 25.82 26.58 -30.89
C SER A 14 25.67 27.29 -29.54
N ARG A 15 25.45 26.53 -28.46
CA ARG A 15 25.94 26.90 -27.13
C ARG A 15 26.48 25.66 -26.45
N GLY A 16 27.80 25.55 -26.48
CA GLY A 16 28.54 24.57 -25.72
C GLY A 16 28.56 24.89 -24.23
N PHE A 17 28.74 23.79 -23.49
CA PHE A 17 29.41 23.63 -22.20
C PHE A 17 28.61 23.71 -20.88
N THR A 18 28.72 22.57 -20.16
CA THR A 18 28.88 22.37 -18.70
C THR A 18 27.67 22.33 -17.75
N SER A 19 26.52 21.78 -18.17
CA SER A 19 25.43 21.41 -17.23
C SER A 19 25.33 19.90 -16.93
N ALA A 20 25.64 19.04 -17.90
CA ALA A 20 25.49 17.58 -17.77
C ALA A 20 26.49 16.97 -16.77
N ALA A 21 27.75 17.42 -16.81
CA ALA A 21 28.79 16.93 -15.91
C ALA A 21 28.50 17.26 -14.44
N ARG A 22 27.91 18.43 -14.15
CA ARG A 22 27.58 18.89 -12.78
C ARG A 22 26.37 18.15 -12.19
N LYS A 23 25.36 17.80 -13.01
CA LYS A 23 24.25 16.94 -12.57
C LYS A 23 24.70 15.49 -12.33
N GLN A 24 25.54 14.93 -13.21
CA GLN A 24 26.12 13.59 -13.03
C GLN A 24 27.05 13.50 -11.82
N THR A 25 27.91 14.49 -11.58
CA THR A 25 28.80 14.51 -10.40
C THR A 25 28.03 14.69 -9.10
N VAL A 26 26.97 15.50 -9.05
CA VAL A 26 26.12 15.63 -7.86
C VAL A 26 25.36 14.33 -7.58
N THR A 27 24.85 13.64 -8.61
CA THR A 27 24.21 12.33 -8.43
C THR A 27 25.20 11.24 -8.04
N ALA A 28 26.42 11.26 -8.58
CA ALA A 28 27.47 10.29 -8.25
C ALA A 28 28.02 10.50 -6.84
N ALA A 29 28.26 11.76 -6.42
CA ALA A 29 28.69 12.10 -5.06
C ALA A 29 27.61 11.78 -4.01
N ALA A 30 26.33 12.08 -4.32
CA ALA A 30 25.21 11.70 -3.46
C ALA A 30 25.05 10.17 -3.36
N SER A 31 25.24 9.45 -4.47
CA SER A 31 25.26 7.98 -4.48
C SER A 31 26.46 7.41 -3.69
N ALA A 32 27.63 8.04 -3.79
CA ALA A 32 28.83 7.63 -3.05
C ALA A 32 28.66 7.83 -1.53
N ASN A 33 28.10 8.96 -1.12
CA ASN A 33 27.77 9.23 0.29
C ASN A 33 26.72 8.26 0.84
N THR A 34 25.70 7.95 0.04
CA THR A 34 24.65 6.98 0.41
C THR A 34 25.22 5.58 0.58
N ASN A 35 26.09 5.15 -0.34
CA ASN A 35 26.75 3.84 -0.28
C ASN A 35 27.64 3.75 0.96
N ARG A 36 28.47 4.78 1.22
CA ARG A 36 29.35 4.83 2.41
C ARG A 36 28.56 4.70 3.71
N PHE A 37 27.45 5.42 3.82
CA PHE A 37 26.55 5.30 4.98
C PHE A 37 26.07 3.85 5.21
N TYR A 38 25.72 3.12 4.15
CA TYR A 38 25.31 1.73 4.28
C TYR A 38 26.48 0.80 4.65
N TYR A 39 27.67 0.98 4.07
CA TYR A 39 28.86 0.23 4.48
C TYR A 39 29.17 0.40 5.98
N ASP A 40 29.16 1.64 6.47
CA ASP A 40 29.38 1.93 7.89
C ASP A 40 28.29 1.31 8.76
N ARG A 41 27.04 1.30 8.28
CA ARG A 41 25.91 0.63 8.96
C ARG A 41 26.08 -0.88 9.02
N ILE A 42 26.56 -1.51 7.96
CA ILE A 42 26.80 -2.95 7.90
C ILE A 42 27.91 -3.32 8.89
N LYS A 43 29.06 -2.64 8.83
CA LYS A 43 30.19 -2.86 9.74
C LYS A 43 29.79 -2.78 11.21
N ARG A 44 29.06 -1.73 11.59
CA ARG A 44 28.61 -1.51 12.98
C ARG A 44 27.64 -2.57 13.48
N LYS A 45 26.76 -3.08 12.61
CA LYS A 45 25.72 -4.06 12.98
C LYS A 45 26.21 -5.51 12.92
N TYR A 46 27.35 -5.75 12.29
CA TYR A 46 27.87 -7.10 12.11
C TYR A 46 28.28 -7.70 13.47
N PRO A 47 27.89 -8.95 13.78
CA PRO A 47 28.18 -9.55 15.08
C PRO A 47 29.69 -9.69 15.34
N VAL A 48 30.15 -9.22 16.50
CA VAL A 48 31.56 -9.31 16.93
C VAL A 48 32.01 -10.76 17.14
N THR A 49 31.06 -11.66 17.43
CA THR A 49 31.31 -13.10 17.65
C THR A 49 31.59 -13.88 16.35
N ARG A 50 31.45 -13.26 15.18
CA ARG A 50 31.72 -13.88 13.88
C ARG A 50 33.14 -13.54 13.40
N LYS A 51 33.62 -14.32 12.41
CA LYS A 51 34.84 -13.99 11.66
C LYS A 51 34.76 -12.55 11.14
N ALA A 52 35.91 -11.88 11.11
CA ALA A 52 36.03 -10.49 10.70
C ALA A 52 35.30 -10.24 9.37
N LEU A 53 34.49 -9.20 9.34
CA LEU A 53 33.78 -8.75 8.14
C LEU A 53 34.79 -8.19 7.13
N THR A 54 34.96 -8.86 6.00
CA THR A 54 35.80 -8.37 4.89
C THR A 54 34.97 -7.55 3.90
N SER A 55 35.62 -6.64 3.16
CA SER A 55 34.97 -5.90 2.06
C SER A 55 34.46 -6.84 0.97
N GLU A 56 35.20 -7.92 0.69
CA GLU A 56 34.87 -8.93 -0.31
C GLU A 56 33.52 -9.62 -0.02
N LEU A 57 33.20 -9.92 1.24
CA LEU A 57 31.92 -10.52 1.60
C LEU A 57 30.74 -9.58 1.31
N ILE A 58 30.92 -8.28 1.58
CA ILE A 58 29.91 -7.27 1.29
C ILE A 58 29.77 -7.12 -0.24
N ASP A 59 30.88 -7.07 -0.96
CA ASP A 59 30.89 -6.88 -2.41
C ASP A 59 30.28 -8.07 -3.14
N ARG A 60 30.55 -9.32 -2.73
CA ARG A 60 29.90 -10.53 -3.27
C ARG A 60 28.38 -10.48 -3.10
N ALA A 61 27.90 -10.21 -1.89
CA ALA A 61 26.47 -10.10 -1.63
C ALA A 61 25.82 -8.93 -2.40
N THR A 62 26.57 -7.85 -2.58
CA THR A 62 26.12 -6.70 -3.38
C THR A 62 26.01 -7.08 -4.85
N GLN A 63 27.02 -7.75 -5.40
CA GLN A 63 27.06 -8.22 -6.79
C GLN A 63 25.93 -9.21 -7.10
N TYR A 64 25.65 -10.14 -6.18
CA TYR A 64 24.50 -11.05 -6.33
C TYR A 64 23.18 -10.27 -6.50
N LEU A 65 22.93 -9.28 -5.62
CA LEU A 65 21.72 -8.45 -5.70
C LEU A 65 21.71 -7.53 -6.93
N GLU A 66 22.88 -7.03 -7.35
CA GLU A 66 23.04 -6.25 -8.59
C GLU A 66 22.76 -7.10 -9.85
N GLY A 67 23.21 -8.36 -9.86
CA GLY A 67 22.92 -9.32 -10.92
C GLY A 67 21.43 -9.63 -11.07
N ARG A 68 20.65 -9.43 -10.01
CA ARG A 68 19.18 -9.50 -10.04
C ARG A 68 18.52 -8.20 -10.53
N GLY A 69 19.28 -7.17 -10.88
CA GLY A 69 18.77 -5.89 -11.37
C GLY A 69 18.46 -4.86 -10.28
N LEU A 70 18.93 -5.05 -9.04
CA LEU A 70 18.89 -4.01 -8.01
C LEU A 70 20.06 -3.04 -8.20
N SER A 71 19.84 -1.74 -7.95
CA SER A 71 20.96 -0.79 -7.90
C SER A 71 21.87 -1.07 -6.70
N ARG A 72 23.14 -0.66 -6.79
CA ARG A 72 24.10 -0.77 -5.67
C ARG A 72 23.55 -0.23 -4.35
N ALA A 73 22.90 0.93 -4.39
CA ALA A 73 22.32 1.55 -3.21
C ALA A 73 21.18 0.72 -2.62
N GLN A 74 20.33 0.10 -3.47
CA GLN A 74 19.28 -0.82 -3.03
C GLN A 74 19.88 -2.08 -2.40
N ALA A 75 20.88 -2.69 -3.05
CA ALA A 75 21.58 -3.87 -2.54
C ALA A 75 22.21 -3.60 -1.16
N LEU A 76 23.01 -2.54 -1.03
CA LEU A 76 23.63 -2.14 0.24
C LEU A 76 22.58 -1.80 1.31
N ARG A 77 21.47 -1.16 0.92
CA ARG A 77 20.34 -0.90 1.83
C ARG A 77 19.76 -2.21 2.36
N ALA A 78 19.51 -3.20 1.50
CA ALA A 78 19.00 -4.51 1.90
C ALA A 78 19.97 -5.22 2.85
N ILE A 79 21.27 -5.27 2.52
CA ILE A 79 22.30 -5.84 3.39
C ILE A 79 22.35 -5.12 4.74
N SER A 80 22.20 -3.79 4.77
CA SER A 80 22.21 -3.02 6.03
C SER A 80 20.99 -3.28 6.93
N GLN A 81 19.89 -3.77 6.36
CA GLN A 81 18.70 -4.21 7.11
C GLN A 81 18.93 -5.59 7.72
N HIS A 82 19.63 -6.48 7.01
CA HIS A 82 19.98 -7.82 7.48
C HIS A 82 21.44 -8.16 7.15
N VAL A 83 22.35 -7.79 8.05
CA VAL A 83 23.79 -7.88 7.81
C VAL A 83 24.30 -9.30 7.62
N MET A 84 23.56 -10.30 8.11
CA MET A 84 23.93 -11.71 7.94
C MET A 84 23.84 -12.17 6.48
N LEU A 85 23.18 -11.41 5.61
CA LEU A 85 23.09 -11.71 4.18
C LEU A 85 24.47 -11.82 3.51
N VAL A 86 25.49 -11.10 4.01
CA VAL A 86 26.87 -11.20 3.49
C VAL A 86 27.49 -12.59 3.65
N ASN A 87 26.96 -13.39 4.58
CA ASN A 87 27.44 -14.74 4.87
C ASN A 87 26.70 -15.82 4.08
N TYR A 88 25.62 -15.49 3.36
CA TYR A 88 24.87 -16.47 2.58
C TYR A 88 25.63 -16.82 1.30
N SER A 89 25.63 -18.11 0.94
CA SER A 89 26.11 -18.53 -0.37
C SER A 89 25.10 -18.15 -1.44
N GLU A 90 25.57 -17.93 -2.67
CA GLU A 90 24.69 -17.65 -3.81
C GLU A 90 23.72 -18.79 -4.07
N GLU A 91 24.18 -20.04 -3.95
CA GLU A 91 23.34 -21.24 -4.06
C GLU A 91 22.19 -21.24 -3.04
N LEU A 92 22.47 -20.88 -1.78
CA LEU A 92 21.44 -20.81 -0.75
C LEU A 92 20.42 -19.72 -1.08
N MET A 93 20.87 -18.54 -1.48
CA MET A 93 19.98 -17.44 -1.85
C MET A 93 19.14 -17.78 -3.10
N GLU A 94 19.77 -18.36 -4.13
CA GLU A 94 19.08 -18.72 -5.38
C GLU A 94 18.06 -19.84 -5.15
N SER A 95 18.33 -20.80 -4.25
CA SER A 95 17.33 -21.81 -3.89
C SER A 95 16.02 -21.19 -3.38
N LYS A 96 16.08 -20.04 -2.67
CA LYS A 96 14.88 -19.36 -2.14
C LYS A 96 14.20 -18.52 -3.20
N VAL A 97 15.00 -17.92 -4.08
CA VAL A 97 14.51 -17.23 -5.27
C VAL A 97 13.75 -18.20 -6.19
N SER A 98 14.32 -19.38 -6.46
CA SER A 98 13.68 -20.41 -7.27
C SER A 98 12.38 -20.86 -6.65
N TRP A 99 12.36 -21.11 -5.33
CA TRP A 99 11.11 -21.41 -4.62
C TRP A 99 10.03 -20.32 -4.81
N PHE A 100 10.39 -19.04 -4.71
CA PHE A 100 9.44 -17.95 -4.99
C PHE A 100 8.98 -17.91 -6.46
N ARG A 101 9.85 -18.28 -7.40
CA ARG A 101 9.49 -18.37 -8.81
C ARG A 101 8.48 -19.49 -9.02
N ASP A 102 8.72 -20.65 -8.43
CA ASP A 102 7.89 -21.85 -8.54
C ASP A 102 6.51 -21.65 -7.92
N VAL A 103 6.41 -20.89 -6.82
CA VAL A 103 5.10 -20.52 -6.24
C VAL A 103 4.33 -19.53 -7.13
N GLY A 104 4.98 -18.88 -8.09
CA GLY A 104 4.36 -17.99 -9.08
C GLY A 104 4.66 -16.50 -8.90
N LEU A 105 5.68 -16.12 -8.14
CA LEU A 105 6.12 -14.72 -8.05
C LEU A 105 6.97 -14.31 -9.25
N CYS A 106 6.66 -13.16 -9.83
CA CYS A 106 7.52 -12.57 -10.85
C CYS A 106 8.78 -11.94 -10.22
N HIS A 107 9.82 -11.81 -11.03
CA HIS A 107 11.14 -11.31 -10.64
C HIS A 107 11.09 -9.99 -9.85
N ASP A 108 10.30 -9.01 -10.30
CA ASP A 108 10.18 -7.71 -9.64
C ASP A 108 9.56 -7.81 -8.25
N LYS A 109 8.57 -8.70 -8.06
CA LYS A 109 7.94 -8.92 -6.76
C LYS A 109 8.90 -9.62 -5.79
N ILE A 110 9.69 -10.58 -6.28
CA ILE A 110 10.76 -11.22 -5.49
C ILE A 110 11.77 -10.16 -5.01
N ASN A 111 12.24 -9.31 -5.92
CA ASN A 111 13.15 -8.22 -5.57
C ASN A 111 12.52 -7.24 -4.56
N ALA A 112 11.25 -6.89 -4.73
CA ALA A 112 10.52 -6.04 -3.77
C ALA A 112 10.36 -6.70 -2.39
N ILE A 113 10.27 -8.03 -2.32
CA ILE A 113 10.27 -8.79 -1.06
C ILE A 113 11.66 -8.74 -0.42
N ILE A 114 12.73 -9.07 -1.15
CA ILE A 114 14.12 -9.04 -0.66
C ILE A 114 14.48 -7.65 -0.09
N MET A 115 14.03 -6.57 -0.76
CA MET A 115 14.29 -5.20 -0.34
C MET A 115 13.62 -4.82 0.99
N ARG A 116 12.46 -5.41 1.30
CA ARG A 116 11.68 -5.15 2.53
C ARG A 116 12.01 -6.13 3.65
N HIS A 117 12.38 -7.37 3.31
CA HIS A 117 12.66 -8.42 4.28
C HIS A 117 13.82 -9.32 3.80
N PRO A 118 15.08 -8.81 3.78
CA PRO A 118 16.20 -9.56 3.21
C PRO A 118 16.55 -10.83 3.99
N ASN A 119 16.17 -10.92 5.27
CA ASN A 119 16.30 -12.15 6.07
C ASN A 119 15.58 -13.35 5.43
N ILE A 120 14.60 -13.11 4.57
CA ILE A 120 13.89 -14.18 3.86
C ILE A 120 14.87 -15.12 3.16
N LEU A 121 15.92 -14.61 2.52
CA LEU A 121 16.89 -15.45 1.80
C LEU A 121 17.66 -16.42 2.72
N GLY A 122 17.66 -16.20 4.05
CA GLY A 122 18.30 -17.08 5.02
C GLY A 122 17.36 -18.07 5.73
N ILE A 123 16.06 -18.03 5.45
CA ILE A 123 15.06 -18.87 6.12
C ILE A 123 14.98 -20.24 5.41
N SER A 124 14.84 -21.31 6.21
CA SER A 124 14.73 -22.69 5.68
C SER A 124 13.47 -22.86 4.84
N ILE A 125 13.56 -23.74 3.83
CA ILE A 125 12.41 -23.98 2.94
C ILE A 125 11.23 -24.60 3.68
N ASP A 126 11.51 -25.45 4.68
CA ASP A 126 10.48 -26.04 5.53
C ASP A 126 9.58 -25.00 6.20
N LYS A 127 10.10 -23.82 6.52
CA LYS A 127 9.29 -22.73 7.08
C LYS A 127 8.39 -22.08 6.03
N TYR A 128 8.82 -21.97 4.77
CA TYR A 128 7.92 -21.56 3.68
C TYR A 128 6.78 -22.54 3.53
N GLU A 129 7.11 -23.83 3.44
CA GLU A 129 6.13 -24.90 3.25
C GLU A 129 5.16 -25.02 4.43
N ALA A 130 5.66 -24.90 5.67
CA ALA A 130 4.81 -24.87 6.85
C ALA A 130 3.83 -23.69 6.81
N LEU A 131 4.28 -22.50 6.41
CA LEU A 131 3.42 -21.33 6.27
C LEU A 131 2.40 -21.51 5.15
N VAL A 132 2.79 -22.07 4.01
CA VAL A 132 1.86 -22.39 2.90
C VAL A 132 0.79 -23.36 3.39
N LYS A 133 1.17 -24.47 4.00
CA LYS A 133 0.23 -25.46 4.56
C LYS A 133 -0.72 -24.82 5.56
N TRP A 134 -0.22 -23.93 6.42
CA TRP A 134 -1.03 -23.21 7.39
C TRP A 134 -2.05 -22.27 6.74
N TYR A 135 -1.69 -21.55 5.67
CA TYR A 135 -2.66 -20.75 4.92
C TYR A 135 -3.74 -21.62 4.27
N LEU A 136 -3.33 -22.73 3.64
CA LEU A 136 -4.25 -23.65 2.97
C LEU A 136 -5.20 -24.31 3.98
N SER A 137 -4.73 -24.67 5.18
CA SER A 137 -5.57 -25.25 6.23
C SER A 137 -6.63 -24.26 6.76
N HIS A 138 -6.40 -22.96 6.61
CA HIS A 138 -7.36 -21.90 6.93
C HIS A 138 -8.18 -21.46 5.70
N GLY A 139 -8.25 -22.29 4.66
CA GLY A 139 -9.10 -22.10 3.49
C GLY A 139 -8.61 -21.02 2.51
N VAL A 140 -7.38 -20.51 2.66
CA VAL A 140 -6.81 -19.60 1.67
C VAL A 140 -6.56 -20.37 0.38
N ALA A 141 -7.04 -19.83 -0.74
CA ALA A 141 -6.83 -20.46 -2.04
C ALA A 141 -5.36 -20.41 -2.47
N HIS A 142 -4.90 -21.47 -3.13
CA HIS A 142 -3.50 -21.63 -3.55
C HIS A 142 -3.01 -20.48 -4.45
N ASP A 143 -3.87 -19.93 -5.31
CA ASP A 143 -3.56 -18.79 -6.18
C ASP A 143 -3.25 -17.49 -5.42
N LYS A 144 -3.61 -17.40 -4.14
CA LYS A 144 -3.33 -16.23 -3.28
C LYS A 144 -1.97 -16.30 -2.60
N ILE A 145 -1.32 -17.46 -2.55
CA ILE A 145 -0.04 -17.64 -1.85
C ILE A 145 1.04 -16.66 -2.34
N PRO A 146 1.25 -16.41 -3.65
CA PRO A 146 2.21 -15.40 -4.12
C PRO A 146 1.93 -14.00 -3.57
N TYR A 147 0.65 -13.61 -3.56
CA TYR A 147 0.23 -12.32 -3.02
C TYR A 147 0.52 -12.22 -1.52
N LEU A 148 0.30 -13.29 -0.75
CA LEU A 148 0.57 -13.31 0.69
C LEU A 148 2.06 -13.16 1.01
N PHE A 149 2.94 -13.85 0.28
CA PHE A 149 4.39 -13.64 0.42
C PHE A 149 4.83 -12.24 -0.01
N SER A 150 4.15 -11.65 -0.99
CA SER A 150 4.38 -10.26 -1.37
C SER A 150 3.95 -9.28 -0.29
N MET A 151 2.81 -9.49 0.36
CA MET A 151 2.27 -8.51 1.32
C MET A 151 2.82 -8.69 2.74
N PHE A 152 3.10 -9.93 3.13
CA PHE A 152 3.50 -10.29 4.48
C PHE A 152 4.70 -11.27 4.49
N PRO A 153 5.85 -10.87 3.93
CA PRO A 153 7.02 -11.74 3.85
C PRO A 153 7.57 -12.15 5.21
N GLN A 154 7.43 -11.30 6.23
CA GLN A 154 7.88 -11.60 7.59
C GLN A 154 7.06 -12.71 8.28
N GLY A 155 5.88 -13.07 7.74
CA GLY A 155 5.06 -14.13 8.28
C GLY A 155 5.79 -15.48 8.36
N VAL A 156 6.73 -15.74 7.45
CA VAL A 156 7.54 -16.96 7.45
C VAL A 156 8.54 -17.04 8.61
N SER A 157 8.83 -15.90 9.25
CA SER A 157 9.67 -15.88 10.44
C SER A 157 8.91 -16.24 11.71
N TYR A 158 7.57 -16.23 11.68
CA TYR A 158 6.74 -16.49 12.85
C TYR A 158 6.52 -17.99 13.05
N SER A 159 6.51 -18.41 14.31
CA SER A 159 6.07 -19.75 14.70
C SER A 159 4.58 -19.89 14.39
N VAL A 160 4.19 -20.97 13.72
CA VAL A 160 2.77 -21.23 13.45
C VAL A 160 2.03 -21.39 14.77
N GLN A 161 2.51 -22.29 15.63
CA GLN A 161 1.85 -22.70 16.87
C GLN A 161 1.92 -21.63 17.96
N GLU A 162 3.06 -20.97 18.12
CA GLU A 162 3.27 -20.04 19.23
C GLU A 162 2.89 -18.60 18.89
N ASN A 163 2.60 -18.30 17.61
CA ASN A 163 2.41 -16.92 17.16
C ASN A 163 1.21 -16.72 16.25
N LEU A 164 1.08 -17.51 15.18
CA LEU A 164 -0.01 -17.32 14.21
C LEU A 164 -1.32 -17.91 14.70
N ASP A 165 -1.31 -19.14 15.24
CA ASP A 165 -2.50 -19.83 15.75
C ASP A 165 -3.19 -19.05 16.88
N PRO A 166 -2.48 -18.55 17.93
CA PRO A 166 -3.12 -17.77 18.98
C PRO A 166 -3.85 -16.51 18.48
N LYS A 167 -3.40 -15.95 17.35
CA LYS A 167 -4.06 -14.79 16.73
C LYS A 167 -5.31 -15.22 15.97
N VAL A 168 -5.29 -16.39 15.32
CA VAL A 168 -6.50 -16.95 14.71
C VAL A 168 -7.51 -17.34 15.78
N ASP A 169 -7.08 -17.94 16.88
CA ASP A 169 -7.94 -18.32 18.00
C ASP A 169 -8.60 -17.09 18.64
N LEU A 170 -7.86 -16.00 18.81
CA LEU A 170 -8.47 -14.72 19.21
C LEU A 170 -9.54 -14.25 18.22
N LEU A 171 -9.33 -14.39 16.90
CA LEU A 171 -10.36 -14.02 15.93
C LEU A 171 -11.60 -14.91 16.09
N ARG A 172 -11.44 -16.21 16.38
CA ARG A 172 -12.55 -17.12 16.70
C ARG A 172 -13.28 -16.69 17.97
N GLU A 173 -12.56 -16.33 19.03
CA GLU A 173 -13.14 -15.80 20.28
C GLU A 173 -13.97 -14.53 20.06
N ILE A 174 -13.57 -13.67 19.12
CA ILE A 174 -14.32 -12.47 18.71
C ILE A 174 -15.58 -12.83 17.89
N GLY A 175 -15.77 -14.10 17.54
CA GLY A 175 -16.92 -14.62 16.78
C GLY A 175 -16.65 -14.76 15.28
N CYS A 176 -15.40 -14.71 14.83
CA CYS A 176 -15.07 -14.96 13.43
C CYS A 176 -15.24 -16.44 13.08
N THR A 177 -16.01 -16.71 12.04
CA THR A 177 -16.06 -18.02 11.39
C THR A 177 -14.81 -18.24 10.56
N ASP A 178 -14.56 -19.48 10.12
CA ASP A 178 -13.42 -19.77 9.24
C ASP A 178 -13.43 -18.90 7.98
N LYS A 179 -14.61 -18.65 7.39
CA LYS A 179 -14.73 -17.74 6.24
C LYS A 179 -14.29 -16.30 6.55
N HIS A 180 -14.64 -15.79 7.74
CA HIS A 180 -14.18 -14.47 8.18
C HIS A 180 -12.65 -14.43 8.35
N ILE A 181 -12.08 -15.50 8.92
CA ILE A 181 -10.64 -15.67 9.13
C ILE A 181 -9.90 -15.75 7.78
N THR A 182 -10.35 -16.61 6.86
CA THR A 182 -9.82 -16.71 5.50
C THR A 182 -9.82 -15.34 4.80
N SER A 183 -10.91 -14.58 4.93
CA SER A 183 -11.01 -13.23 4.37
C SER A 183 -9.97 -12.28 4.99
N ALA A 184 -9.81 -12.30 6.32
CA ALA A 184 -8.84 -11.45 7.00
C ALA A 184 -7.39 -11.79 6.60
N LEU A 185 -7.05 -13.08 6.56
CA LEU A 185 -5.76 -13.59 6.11
C LEU A 185 -5.46 -13.19 4.66
N THR A 186 -6.46 -13.27 3.79
CA THR A 186 -6.28 -12.99 2.35
C THR A 186 -6.19 -11.50 2.07
N ARG A 187 -6.98 -10.66 2.76
CA ARG A 187 -7.07 -9.23 2.47
C ARG A 187 -5.94 -8.44 3.12
N SER A 188 -5.64 -8.75 4.38
CA SER A 188 -4.70 -7.97 5.18
C SER A 188 -3.91 -8.86 6.14
N PRO A 189 -3.04 -9.76 5.62
CA PRO A 189 -2.21 -10.64 6.43
C PRO A 189 -1.31 -9.87 7.42
N GLN A 190 -0.97 -8.61 7.11
CA GLN A 190 -0.17 -7.75 7.98
C GLN A 190 -0.76 -7.51 9.37
N ILE A 191 -2.06 -7.73 9.62
CA ILE A 191 -2.62 -7.62 10.97
C ILE A 191 -1.98 -8.63 11.93
N PHE A 192 -1.48 -9.76 11.41
CA PHE A 192 -0.79 -10.78 12.17
C PHE A 192 0.63 -10.35 12.60
N THR A 193 1.06 -9.13 12.29
CA THR A 193 2.24 -8.50 12.95
C THR A 193 1.92 -8.03 14.36
N LEU A 194 0.66 -7.75 14.66
CA LEU A 194 0.22 -7.30 15.98
C LEU A 194 0.26 -8.46 16.98
N SER A 195 0.46 -8.15 18.26
CA SER A 195 0.28 -9.13 19.34
C SER A 195 -1.20 -9.45 19.53
N VAL A 196 -1.48 -10.61 20.14
CA VAL A 196 -2.83 -11.01 20.54
C VAL A 196 -3.48 -9.91 21.39
N ASP A 197 -2.78 -9.37 22.39
CA ASP A 197 -3.29 -8.31 23.25
C ASP A 197 -3.69 -7.05 22.45
N ARG A 198 -2.85 -6.65 21.49
CA ARG A 198 -3.14 -5.48 20.66
C ARG A 198 -4.36 -5.71 19.78
N LEU A 199 -4.52 -6.90 19.20
CA LEU A 199 -5.71 -7.25 18.43
C LEU A 199 -6.96 -7.24 19.33
N ARG A 200 -6.88 -7.82 20.53
CA ARG A 200 -7.99 -7.88 21.51
C ARG A 200 -8.40 -6.48 21.94
N SER A 201 -7.46 -5.66 22.41
CA SER A 201 -7.74 -4.28 22.82
C SER A 201 -8.37 -3.45 21.71
N LYS A 202 -8.04 -3.73 20.44
CA LYS A 202 -8.62 -3.02 19.29
C LYS A 202 -10.04 -3.47 18.98
N ALA A 203 -10.31 -4.77 19.09
CA ALA A 203 -11.67 -5.29 18.99
C ALA A 203 -12.56 -4.78 20.12
N ASP A 204 -12.07 -4.80 21.36
CA ASP A 204 -12.81 -4.28 22.53
C ASP A 204 -13.06 -2.78 22.41
N TYR A 205 -12.11 -2.02 21.86
CA TYR A 205 -12.32 -0.59 21.64
C TYR A 205 -13.45 -0.31 20.61
N LEU A 206 -13.58 -1.12 19.56
CA LEU A 206 -14.72 -1.00 18.64
C LEU A 206 -16.05 -1.23 19.38
N VAL A 207 -16.09 -2.18 20.31
CA VAL A 207 -17.27 -2.41 21.18
C VAL A 207 -17.54 -1.21 22.08
N GLN A 208 -16.49 -0.61 22.66
CA GLN A 208 -16.61 0.62 23.47
C GLN A 208 -17.13 1.81 22.66
N LEU A 209 -16.87 1.86 21.34
CA LEU A 209 -17.47 2.84 20.43
C LEU A 209 -18.95 2.55 20.09
N GLY A 210 -19.53 1.50 20.67
CA GLY A 210 -20.92 1.11 20.48
C GLY A 210 -21.15 0.07 19.37
N VAL A 211 -20.10 -0.49 18.77
CA VAL A 211 -20.25 -1.57 17.78
C VAL A 211 -20.73 -2.84 18.52
N PRO A 212 -21.87 -3.43 18.15
CA PRO A 212 -22.32 -4.69 18.76
C PRO A 212 -21.32 -5.82 18.49
N ARG A 213 -21.10 -6.70 19.47
CA ARG A 213 -20.09 -7.77 19.38
C ARG A 213 -20.31 -8.68 18.17
N GLU A 214 -21.57 -8.99 17.86
CA GLU A 214 -22.00 -9.79 16.71
C GLU A 214 -21.66 -9.16 15.35
N ARG A 215 -21.37 -7.84 15.32
CA ARG A 215 -20.96 -7.12 14.10
C ARG A 215 -19.44 -7.09 13.90
N LEU A 216 -18.65 -7.41 14.94
CA LEU A 216 -17.19 -7.43 14.84
C LEU A 216 -16.68 -8.39 13.75
N PRO A 217 -17.18 -9.63 13.60
CA PRO A 217 -16.66 -10.54 12.58
C PRO A 217 -16.78 -9.99 11.16
N HIS A 218 -17.90 -9.32 10.85
CA HIS A 218 -18.10 -8.67 9.55
C HIS A 218 -17.14 -7.51 9.34
N ILE A 219 -16.90 -6.68 10.37
CA ILE A 219 -15.95 -5.56 10.32
C ILE A 219 -14.52 -6.07 10.12
N VAL A 220 -14.09 -7.01 10.96
CA VAL A 220 -12.73 -7.57 10.96
C VAL A 220 -12.44 -8.30 9.65
N SER A 221 -13.40 -9.02 9.07
CA SER A 221 -13.21 -9.69 7.78
C SER A 221 -13.26 -8.74 6.57
N SER A 222 -14.00 -7.64 6.65
CA SER A 222 -14.17 -6.69 5.55
C SER A 222 -13.06 -5.64 5.48
N VAL A 223 -12.61 -5.16 6.64
CA VAL A 223 -11.59 -4.11 6.80
C VAL A 223 -10.62 -4.49 7.95
N PRO A 224 -9.87 -5.60 7.83
CA PRO A 224 -9.01 -6.04 8.93
C PRO A 224 -7.96 -4.99 9.35
N GLU A 225 -7.54 -4.14 8.40
CA GLU A 225 -6.61 -3.03 8.64
C GLU A 225 -7.08 -2.07 9.73
N CYS A 226 -8.37 -1.99 10.02
CA CYS A 226 -8.91 -1.12 11.07
C CYS A 226 -8.33 -1.48 12.46
N LEU A 227 -7.99 -2.76 12.70
CA LEU A 227 -7.37 -3.22 13.94
C LEU A 227 -5.93 -2.69 14.11
N ALA A 228 -5.27 -2.29 13.02
CA ALA A 228 -3.93 -1.71 13.07
C ALA A 228 -3.95 -0.20 13.35
N LEU A 229 -5.11 0.46 13.31
CA LEU A 229 -5.23 1.89 13.54
C LEU A 229 -5.02 2.25 15.03
N THR A 230 -4.61 3.49 15.28
CA THR A 230 -4.59 4.04 16.64
C THR A 230 -6.02 4.27 17.14
N VAL A 231 -6.19 4.23 18.46
CA VAL A 231 -7.49 4.48 19.10
C VAL A 231 -7.98 5.90 18.77
N SER A 232 -7.10 6.91 18.83
CA SER A 232 -7.48 8.29 18.49
C SER A 232 -7.93 8.41 17.03
N ARG A 233 -7.25 7.73 16.09
CA ARG A 233 -7.62 7.79 14.67
C ARG A 233 -9.02 7.23 14.40
N LEU A 234 -9.39 6.14 15.10
CA LEU A 234 -10.76 5.60 15.05
C LEU A 234 -11.75 6.62 15.62
N LYS A 235 -11.47 7.15 16.82
CA LYS A 235 -12.31 8.15 17.48
C LYS A 235 -12.52 9.40 16.65
N GLU A 236 -11.45 9.97 16.10
CA GLU A 236 -11.50 11.16 15.24
C GLU A 236 -12.39 10.95 14.00
N THR A 237 -12.46 9.72 13.46
CA THR A 237 -13.40 9.41 12.38
C THR A 237 -14.83 9.45 12.88
N VAL A 238 -15.11 8.79 14.01
CA VAL A 238 -16.45 8.75 14.62
C VAL A 238 -16.92 10.17 14.93
N ASP A 239 -16.08 10.97 15.60
CA ASP A 239 -16.36 12.35 15.95
C ASP A 239 -16.61 13.21 14.70
N ALA A 240 -15.80 13.07 13.65
CA ALA A 240 -16.00 13.82 12.41
C ALA A 240 -17.32 13.45 11.70
N MET A 241 -17.72 12.18 11.76
CA MET A 241 -19.02 11.77 11.22
C MET A 241 -20.17 12.34 12.05
N ASP A 242 -20.05 12.34 13.38
CA ASP A 242 -21.03 12.95 14.28
C ASP A 242 -21.12 14.48 14.10
N GLU A 243 -20.00 15.15 13.84
CA GLU A 243 -19.93 16.57 13.50
C GLU A 243 -20.71 16.89 12.21
N MET A 244 -20.49 16.12 11.14
CA MET A 244 -21.11 16.36 9.83
C MET A 244 -22.61 16.00 9.81
N PHE A 245 -22.98 14.86 10.39
CA PHE A 245 -24.30 14.24 10.22
C PHE A 245 -25.15 14.22 11.50
N GLY A 246 -24.61 14.65 12.63
CA GLY A 246 -25.28 14.63 13.93
C GLY A 246 -24.98 13.37 14.75
N ALA A 247 -25.41 13.38 16.01
CA ALA A 247 -25.04 12.36 16.99
C ALA A 247 -25.34 10.91 16.54
N GLY A 248 -24.37 10.03 16.75
CA GLY A 248 -24.44 8.60 16.44
C GLY A 248 -24.21 8.25 14.97
N ALA A 249 -23.98 9.24 14.10
CA ALA A 249 -23.65 9.00 12.70
C ALA A 249 -22.32 8.26 12.54
N GLY A 250 -21.35 8.51 13.43
CA GLY A 250 -20.10 7.77 13.46
C GLY A 250 -20.31 6.28 13.67
N LEU A 251 -21.14 5.89 14.64
CA LEU A 251 -21.47 4.48 14.86
C LEU A 251 -22.22 3.88 13.66
N ARG A 252 -23.25 4.57 13.14
CA ARG A 252 -23.96 4.11 11.93
C ARG A 252 -23.02 3.92 10.75
N ALA A 253 -22.05 4.82 10.57
CA ALA A 253 -21.03 4.71 9.54
C ALA A 253 -20.12 3.48 9.74
N LEU A 254 -19.72 3.16 10.97
CA LEU A 254 -18.97 1.93 11.26
C LEU A 254 -19.76 0.66 10.90
N LEU A 255 -21.07 0.65 11.17
CA LEU A 255 -21.94 -0.50 10.92
C LEU A 255 -22.26 -0.73 9.44
N CYS A 256 -22.45 0.35 8.68
CA CYS A 256 -22.80 0.31 7.26
C CYS A 256 -21.56 0.27 6.34
N ASN A 257 -20.50 1.01 6.68
CA ASN A 257 -19.29 1.13 5.88
C ASN A 257 -18.06 1.39 6.77
N CYS A 258 -17.61 0.38 7.50
CA CYS A 258 -16.45 0.51 8.39
C CYS A 258 -15.18 1.02 7.66
N ARG A 259 -15.07 0.84 6.34
CA ARG A 259 -13.93 1.34 5.55
C ARG A 259 -13.78 2.86 5.62
N ILE A 260 -14.80 3.58 6.08
CA ILE A 260 -14.74 5.03 6.34
C ILE A 260 -13.58 5.41 7.27
N VAL A 261 -13.20 4.55 8.23
CA VAL A 261 -12.07 4.81 9.15
C VAL A 261 -10.71 4.88 8.44
N MET A 262 -10.62 4.30 7.24
CA MET A 262 -9.42 4.35 6.40
C MET A 262 -9.33 5.65 5.57
N SER A 263 -10.35 6.51 5.64
CA SER A 263 -10.46 7.70 4.78
C SER A 263 -9.85 8.94 5.44
N ASN A 264 -9.29 9.83 4.64
CA ASN A 264 -8.73 11.09 5.15
C ASN A 264 -9.86 12.01 5.64
N ILE A 265 -9.80 12.41 6.92
CA ILE A 265 -10.86 13.20 7.57
C ILE A 265 -11.00 14.60 6.98
N SER A 266 -9.89 15.29 6.64
CA SER A 266 -9.96 16.62 6.03
C SER A 266 -10.64 16.55 4.66
N VAL A 267 -10.30 15.55 3.85
CA VAL A 267 -10.97 15.32 2.57
C VAL A 267 -12.46 15.03 2.79
N MET A 268 -12.82 14.28 3.84
CA MET A 268 -14.23 14.01 4.16
C MET A 268 -15.02 15.27 4.46
N ARG A 269 -14.50 16.14 5.33
CA ARG A 269 -15.12 17.43 5.66
C ARG A 269 -15.27 18.33 4.45
N GLU A 270 -14.18 18.54 3.70
CA GLU A 270 -14.20 19.36 2.48
C GLU A 270 -15.22 18.86 1.45
N SER A 271 -15.32 17.53 1.28
CA SER A 271 -16.25 16.92 0.33
C SER A 271 -17.68 17.03 0.80
N PHE A 272 -17.92 16.87 2.10
CA PHE A 272 -19.23 17.10 2.71
C PHE A 272 -19.68 18.54 2.49
N ASP A 273 -18.88 19.52 2.89
CA ASP A 273 -19.20 20.96 2.75
C ASP A 273 -19.45 21.33 1.28
N PHE A 274 -18.62 20.81 0.37
CA PHE A 274 -18.80 21.02 -1.06
C PHE A 274 -20.12 20.45 -1.55
N LEU A 275 -20.46 19.20 -1.21
CA LEU A 275 -21.72 18.58 -1.65
C LEU A 275 -22.94 19.27 -1.06
N ILE A 276 -22.89 19.73 0.20
CA ILE A 276 -23.93 20.59 0.77
C ILE A 276 -24.07 21.88 -0.04
N SER A 277 -22.97 22.55 -0.40
CA SER A 277 -23.00 23.78 -1.21
C SER A 277 -23.56 23.58 -2.62
N VAL A 278 -23.46 22.36 -3.16
CA VAL A 278 -24.03 21.97 -4.47
C VAL A 278 -25.54 21.68 -4.36
N GLY A 279 -26.08 21.49 -3.15
CA GLY A 279 -27.50 21.27 -2.90
C GLY A 279 -27.86 19.86 -2.41
N PHE A 280 -26.89 19.03 -2.02
CA PHE A 280 -27.18 17.75 -1.38
C PHE A 280 -27.67 17.95 0.05
N THR A 281 -28.60 17.10 0.51
CA THR A 281 -29.02 17.08 1.91
C THR A 281 -28.13 16.16 2.74
N LYS A 282 -28.05 16.42 4.05
CA LYS A 282 -27.26 15.61 4.98
C LYS A 282 -27.74 14.15 5.00
N GLU A 283 -29.05 13.94 5.02
CA GLU A 283 -29.68 12.62 5.07
C GLU A 283 -29.34 11.80 3.82
N ARG A 284 -29.27 12.45 2.66
CA ARG A 284 -28.90 11.79 1.40
C ARG A 284 -27.44 11.37 1.39
N LEU A 285 -26.56 12.22 1.93
CA LEU A 285 -25.14 11.92 2.03
C LEU A 285 -24.84 10.84 3.08
N GLU A 286 -25.60 10.80 4.18
CA GLU A 286 -25.44 9.78 5.23
C GLU A 286 -25.77 8.38 4.73
N LYS A 287 -26.81 8.25 3.89
CA LYS A 287 -27.19 6.96 3.27
C LYS A 287 -26.06 6.32 2.48
N ASN A 288 -25.10 7.11 1.97
CA ASN A 288 -23.92 6.58 1.31
C ASN A 288 -22.69 7.46 1.55
N THR A 289 -22.00 7.16 2.64
CA THR A 289 -20.76 7.83 3.06
C THR A 289 -19.61 7.72 2.05
N ARG A 290 -19.75 6.94 0.97
CA ARG A 290 -18.76 6.88 -0.11
C ARG A 290 -18.71 8.17 -0.94
N TYR A 291 -19.72 9.03 -0.87
CA TYR A 291 -19.70 10.30 -1.61
C TYR A 291 -18.70 11.28 -1.00
N ILE A 292 -18.64 11.34 0.33
CA ILE A 292 -17.77 12.28 1.04
C ILE A 292 -16.30 11.86 1.06
N VAL A 293 -15.93 10.68 0.57
CA VAL A 293 -14.51 10.28 0.47
C VAL A 293 -13.87 10.67 -0.86
N ARG A 294 -14.58 11.40 -1.73
CA ARG A 294 -14.13 11.78 -3.07
C ARG A 294 -13.50 13.17 -3.04
N SER A 295 -12.24 13.28 -3.44
CA SER A 295 -11.55 14.58 -3.50
C SER A 295 -12.35 15.65 -4.25
N VAL A 296 -12.54 16.80 -3.59
CA VAL A 296 -13.21 17.96 -4.18
C VAL A 296 -12.46 18.44 -5.42
N ASP A 297 -11.15 18.63 -5.32
CA ASP A 297 -10.36 19.21 -6.40
C ASP A 297 -10.14 18.28 -7.59
N ARG A 298 -9.96 16.98 -7.32
CA ARG A 298 -9.64 16.00 -8.36
C ARG A 298 -10.87 15.39 -9.00
N CYS A 299 -11.98 15.29 -8.27
CA CYS A 299 -13.16 14.54 -8.71
C CYS A 299 -14.43 15.39 -8.68
N LEU A 300 -14.83 15.92 -7.52
CA LEU A 300 -16.18 16.48 -7.37
C LEU A 300 -16.36 17.80 -8.14
N ARG A 301 -15.53 18.80 -7.85
CA ARG A 301 -15.64 20.14 -8.45
C ARG A 301 -15.50 20.11 -9.97
N PRO A 302 -14.50 19.42 -10.57
CA PRO A 302 -14.39 19.35 -12.01
C PRO A 302 -15.61 18.71 -12.70
N ARG A 303 -16.17 17.65 -12.11
CA ARG A 303 -17.34 16.96 -12.67
C ARG A 303 -18.60 17.81 -12.56
N VAL A 304 -18.85 18.43 -11.40
CA VAL A 304 -20.00 19.32 -11.23
C VAL A 304 -19.95 20.48 -12.22
N GLN A 305 -18.80 21.15 -12.34
CA GLN A 305 -18.64 22.26 -13.27
C GLN A 305 -18.88 21.83 -14.72
N TYR A 306 -18.34 20.68 -15.14
CA TYR A 306 -18.57 20.15 -16.48
C TYR A 306 -20.04 19.77 -16.71
N LEU A 307 -20.66 19.03 -15.80
CA LEU A 307 -22.04 18.55 -15.94
C LEU A 307 -23.04 19.71 -15.99
N ASN A 308 -22.78 20.79 -15.25
CA ASN A 308 -23.56 22.02 -15.35
C ASN A 308 -23.50 22.63 -16.77
N THR A 309 -22.34 22.57 -17.47
CA THR A 309 -22.27 23.02 -18.88
C THR A 309 -23.12 22.17 -19.81
N LYS A 310 -23.37 20.91 -19.46
CA LYS A 310 -24.23 19.98 -20.19
C LYS A 310 -25.68 19.99 -19.69
N ARG A 311 -26.02 20.91 -18.76
CA ARG A 311 -27.36 21.05 -18.14
C ARG A 311 -27.85 19.77 -17.44
N VAL A 312 -26.94 18.96 -16.91
CA VAL A 312 -27.28 17.78 -16.11
C VAL A 312 -27.53 18.22 -14.67
N ASP A 313 -28.66 17.80 -14.09
CA ASP A 313 -28.93 17.98 -12.66
C ASP A 313 -28.05 17.02 -11.84
N VAL A 314 -26.97 17.57 -11.30
CA VAL A 314 -25.96 16.84 -10.52
C VAL A 314 -26.45 16.40 -9.14
N VAL A 315 -27.55 16.96 -8.64
CA VAL A 315 -28.14 16.56 -7.35
C VAL A 315 -29.07 15.39 -7.60
N SER A 316 -29.92 15.43 -8.62
CA SER A 316 -30.83 14.34 -8.95
C SER A 316 -30.07 13.11 -9.48
N ASP A 317 -29.21 13.28 -10.49
CA ASP A 317 -28.32 12.21 -10.99
C ASP A 317 -27.03 12.17 -10.17
N ILE A 318 -26.85 11.11 -9.38
CA ILE A 318 -25.67 10.88 -8.53
C ILE A 318 -24.67 9.89 -9.12
N THR A 319 -24.97 9.33 -10.29
CA THR A 319 -24.14 8.28 -10.91
C THR A 319 -22.71 8.77 -11.14
N TRP A 320 -22.55 10.09 -11.37
CA TRP A 320 -21.25 10.72 -11.62
C TRP A 320 -20.30 10.72 -10.41
N ILE A 321 -20.76 10.61 -9.16
CA ILE A 321 -19.88 10.77 -7.98
C ILE A 321 -18.91 9.59 -7.87
N LEU A 322 -19.45 8.37 -7.96
CA LEU A 322 -18.70 7.12 -7.78
C LEU A 322 -18.24 6.49 -9.10
N MET A 323 -18.67 7.03 -10.25
CA MET A 323 -18.25 6.56 -11.57
C MET A 323 -16.71 6.63 -11.72
N PRO A 324 -16.04 5.53 -12.10
CA PRO A 324 -14.63 5.55 -12.49
C PRO A 324 -14.35 6.60 -13.55
N GLU A 325 -13.17 7.22 -13.53
CA GLU A 325 -12.83 8.30 -14.47
C GLU A 325 -12.86 7.85 -15.94
N VAL A 326 -12.43 6.63 -16.23
CA VAL A 326 -12.48 6.04 -17.57
C VAL A 326 -13.92 6.00 -18.08
N LEU A 327 -14.84 5.41 -17.32
CA LEU A 327 -16.27 5.34 -17.70
C LEU A 327 -16.92 6.73 -17.78
N PHE A 328 -16.49 7.66 -16.93
CA PHE A 328 -16.97 9.03 -16.99
C PHE A 328 -16.55 9.74 -18.28
N ILE A 329 -15.31 9.51 -18.75
CA ILE A 329 -14.82 10.02 -20.03
C ILE A 329 -15.52 9.32 -21.21
N GLU A 330 -15.76 8.02 -21.13
CA GLU A 330 -16.53 7.31 -22.18
C GLU A 330 -17.95 7.86 -22.32
N LYS A 331 -18.63 8.10 -21.18
CA LYS A 331 -19.97 8.73 -21.18
C LYS A 331 -19.91 10.20 -21.63
N TYR A 332 -18.82 10.89 -21.34
CA TYR A 332 -18.64 12.31 -21.62
C TYR A 332 -17.26 12.59 -22.28
N PRO A 333 -17.11 12.33 -23.59
CA PRO A 333 -15.81 12.41 -24.26
C PRO A 333 -15.12 13.77 -24.15
N ASP A 334 -15.89 14.86 -24.13
CA ASP A 334 -15.35 16.23 -24.03
C ASP A 334 -14.74 16.55 -22.64
N TYR A 335 -15.01 15.73 -21.62
CA TYR A 335 -14.54 15.99 -20.26
C TYR A 335 -13.01 16.02 -20.14
N ALA A 336 -12.31 15.19 -20.93
CA ALA A 336 -10.85 15.15 -20.89
C ALA A 336 -10.21 16.48 -21.32
N ALA A 337 -10.75 17.10 -22.36
CA ALA A 337 -10.33 18.42 -22.83
C ALA A 337 -10.67 19.51 -21.79
N PHE A 338 -11.89 19.45 -21.24
CA PHE A 338 -12.34 20.37 -20.20
C PHE A 338 -11.44 20.34 -18.96
N GLY A 339 -11.11 19.14 -18.47
CA GLY A 339 -10.25 18.96 -17.30
C GLY A 339 -8.85 19.53 -17.49
N THR A 340 -8.30 19.44 -18.71
CA THR A 340 -6.99 20.01 -19.06
C THR A 340 -7.02 21.54 -19.04
N ALA A 341 -8.04 22.14 -19.66
CA ALA A 341 -8.22 23.59 -19.69
C ALA A 341 -8.39 24.17 -18.27
N MET A 342 -9.19 23.52 -17.43
CA MET A 342 -9.41 23.90 -16.04
C MET A 342 -8.14 23.86 -15.19
N LYS A 343 -7.32 22.79 -15.32
CA LYS A 343 -6.04 22.68 -14.61
C LYS A 343 -5.06 23.76 -15.05
N ALA A 344 -5.04 24.10 -16.35
CA ALA A 344 -4.21 25.18 -16.87
C ALA A 344 -4.64 26.56 -16.33
N ALA A 345 -5.95 26.81 -16.20
CA ALA A 345 -6.49 28.06 -15.64
C ALA A 345 -6.16 28.23 -14.15
N ARG A 346 -6.17 27.14 -13.36
CA ARG A 346 -5.80 27.19 -11.93
C ARG A 346 -4.32 27.42 -11.65
N LYS A 347 -3.42 27.09 -12.59
CA LYS A 347 -1.98 27.35 -12.45
C LYS A 347 -1.58 28.79 -12.77
N LYS A 348 -2.48 29.57 -13.37
CA LYS A 348 -2.27 30.97 -13.75
C LYS A 348 -2.80 31.96 -12.70
N LYS A 349 -3.55 31.47 -11.72
CA LYS A 349 -3.94 32.18 -10.49
C LYS A 349 -3.05 31.71 -9.37
#